data_AF-A0A3D2AUN6-F1
#
_entry.id   AF-A0A3D2AUN6-F1
#
_cell.length_a   1.000
_cell.length_b   1.000
_cell.length_c   1.000
_cell.angle_alpha   90.00
_cell.angle_beta   90.00
_cell.angle_gamma   90.00
#
_symmetry.space_group_name_H-M   'P 1'
#
loop_
_entity.id
_entity.type
_entity.pdbx_description
1 polymer ?
#
loop_
_entity_poly.entity_id
_entity_poly.type
_entity_poly.pdbx_seq_one_letter_code
_entity_poly.pdbx_strand_id
1 'polypeptide(L)'
;MIDQNTDFPPDSGKDAKKTYRTLGPLETELMEAIWNSEGPLSVQGIIDRLDTAHNYKTVMTVLNRLVDKLLLGRSLDGRAYHYFATESRQSFLRSVAEGLVSDYVNLYGGSSAQFLADAIDTKQPRNTLDDEHANFWDYGRESKNLQKNSLITLVLAALILQVISSIFRPRKKRK
;
A
#
# COMPACT_ATOMS: atom_id res chain seq x y z
N MET A 1 27.80 35.29 -22.56
CA MET A 1 26.34 35.15 -22.35
C MET A 1 26.00 33.69 -22.53
N ILE A 2 25.88 32.95 -21.42
CA ILE A 2 25.38 31.57 -21.40
C ILE A 2 24.11 31.65 -20.56
N ASP A 3 22.97 31.47 -21.21
CA ASP A 3 21.65 31.47 -20.60
C ASP A 3 21.49 30.16 -19.81
N GLN A 4 21.57 30.24 -18.49
CA GLN A 4 21.20 29.16 -17.59
C GLN A 4 19.70 29.25 -17.31
N ASN A 5 18.90 28.68 -18.18
CA ASN A 5 17.50 28.43 -17.91
C ASN A 5 17.26 26.91 -17.86
N THR A 6 17.72 26.29 -16.78
CA THR A 6 17.18 24.99 -16.37
C THR A 6 15.78 25.25 -15.85
N ASP A 7 14.80 25.03 -16.73
CA ASP A 7 13.37 25.07 -16.48
C ASP A 7 12.99 23.92 -15.52
N PHE A 8 13.41 24.04 -14.26
CA PHE A 8 12.81 23.31 -13.16
C PHE A 8 11.56 24.10 -12.77
N PRO A 9 10.38 23.47 -12.81
CA PRO A 9 9.15 24.17 -12.50
C PRO A 9 9.23 24.77 -11.08
N PRO A 10 8.70 26.00 -10.89
CA PRO A 10 8.74 26.68 -9.61
C PRO A 10 8.06 25.82 -8.55
N ASP A 11 8.66 25.81 -7.35
CA ASP A 11 8.15 25.23 -6.10
C ASP A 11 6.64 25.48 -5.94
N SER A 12 5.83 24.50 -6.41
CA SER A 12 4.40 24.45 -6.18
C SER A 12 4.18 23.89 -4.78
N GLY A 13 4.41 24.77 -3.81
CA GLY A 13 4.22 24.50 -2.40
C GLY A 13 2.86 23.87 -2.09
N LYS A 14 2.94 22.84 -1.24
CA LYS A 14 2.01 22.47 -0.17
C LYS A 14 0.58 22.07 -0.59
N ASP A 15 0.27 20.84 -0.20
CA ASP A 15 -1.06 20.23 -0.09
C ASP A 15 -1.66 19.66 -1.39
N ALA A 16 -0.84 18.98 -2.21
CA ALA A 16 -1.39 17.92 -3.05
C ALA A 16 -2.07 16.89 -2.13
N LYS A 17 -3.39 17.04 -1.95
CA LYS A 17 -4.20 16.17 -1.10
C LYS A 17 -4.12 14.77 -1.67
N LYS A 18 -3.32 13.93 -1.02
CA LYS A 18 -3.18 12.51 -1.28
C LYS A 18 -4.53 11.88 -1.64
N THR A 19 -4.62 11.34 -2.84
CA THR A 19 -5.89 10.80 -3.36
C THR A 19 -6.07 9.33 -2.97
N TYR A 20 -5.00 8.64 -2.59
CA TYR A 20 -5.08 7.25 -2.13
C TYR A 20 -5.46 7.10 -0.66
N ARG A 21 -6.29 6.11 -0.40
CA ARG A 21 -6.75 5.73 0.95
C ARG A 21 -5.62 5.03 1.72
N THR A 22 -5.60 5.19 3.04
CA THR A 22 -4.66 4.46 3.93
C THR A 22 -5.31 3.95 5.18
N LEU A 23 -4.84 2.79 5.61
CA LEU A 23 -5.15 2.19 6.90
C LEU A 23 -3.94 2.30 7.83
N GLY A 24 -4.18 2.77 9.05
CA GLY A 24 -3.20 2.66 10.13
C GLY A 24 -3.03 1.21 10.60
N PRO A 25 -2.03 0.89 11.45
CA PRO A 25 -1.73 -0.50 11.84
C PRO A 25 -2.95 -1.26 12.41
N LEU A 26 -3.65 -0.68 13.39
CA LEU A 26 -4.84 -1.28 13.97
C LEU A 26 -6.01 -1.31 12.98
N GLU A 27 -6.15 -0.31 12.12
CA GLU A 27 -7.20 -0.31 11.10
C GLU A 27 -7.01 -1.47 10.11
N THR A 28 -5.77 -1.73 9.70
CA THR A 28 -5.42 -2.88 8.85
C THR A 28 -5.77 -4.18 9.55
N GLU A 29 -5.35 -4.36 10.80
CA GLU A 29 -5.63 -5.58 11.57
C GLU A 29 -7.13 -5.85 11.71
N LEU A 30 -7.93 -4.81 12.00
CA LEU A 30 -9.39 -4.95 12.09
C LEU A 30 -10.03 -5.25 10.73
N MET A 31 -9.59 -4.60 9.65
CA MET A 31 -10.11 -4.86 8.30
C MET A 31 -9.77 -6.27 7.82
N GLU A 32 -8.57 -6.79 8.10
CA GLU A 32 -8.20 -8.16 7.77
C GLU A 32 -9.08 -9.18 8.54
N ALA A 33 -9.37 -8.93 9.81
CA ALA A 33 -10.27 -9.80 10.58
C ALA A 33 -11.69 -9.85 10.01
N ILE A 34 -12.19 -8.71 9.50
CA ILE A 34 -13.53 -8.61 8.90
C ILE A 34 -13.56 -9.11 7.45
N TRP A 35 -12.53 -8.89 6.65
CA TRP A 35 -12.47 -9.42 5.28
C TRP A 35 -12.37 -10.94 5.25
N ASN A 36 -11.76 -11.54 6.27
CA ASN A 36 -11.65 -12.99 6.40
C ASN A 36 -12.85 -13.63 7.12
N SER A 37 -13.88 -12.86 7.49
CA SER A 37 -15.09 -13.41 8.11
C SER A 37 -16.16 -13.72 7.08
N GLU A 38 -16.89 -14.82 7.28
CA GLU A 38 -17.99 -15.23 6.42
C GLU A 38 -19.26 -14.37 6.60
N GLY A 39 -19.32 -13.57 7.67
CA GLY A 39 -20.46 -12.70 7.98
C GLY A 39 -20.12 -11.57 8.95
N PRO A 40 -21.13 -10.74 9.32
CA PRO A 40 -20.95 -9.61 10.22
C PRO A 40 -20.45 -10.02 11.61
N LEU A 41 -19.56 -9.22 12.20
CA LEU A 41 -18.96 -9.53 13.50
C LEU A 41 -19.27 -8.46 14.55
N SER A 42 -19.55 -8.90 15.78
CA SER A 42 -19.58 -7.99 16.93
C SER A 42 -18.16 -7.51 17.27
N VAL A 43 -18.05 -6.44 18.06
CA VAL A 43 -16.74 -5.95 18.56
C VAL A 43 -15.96 -7.06 19.26
N GLN A 44 -16.63 -7.88 20.07
CA GLN A 44 -15.98 -8.99 20.77
C GLN A 44 -15.52 -10.06 19.77
N GLY A 45 -16.39 -10.43 18.81
CA GLY A 45 -16.02 -11.39 17.77
C GLY A 45 -14.82 -10.94 16.91
N ILE A 46 -14.64 -9.64 16.72
CA ILE A 46 -13.44 -9.11 16.05
C ILE A 46 -12.22 -9.25 16.94
N ILE A 47 -12.31 -8.86 18.23
CA ILE A 47 -11.20 -8.98 19.20
C ILE A 47 -10.71 -10.42 19.31
N ASP A 48 -11.62 -11.39 19.33
CA ASP A 48 -11.30 -12.82 19.44
C ASP A 48 -10.54 -13.36 18.21
N ARG A 49 -10.51 -12.62 17.10
CA ARG A 49 -9.80 -12.95 15.86
C ARG A 49 -8.47 -12.19 15.71
N LEU A 50 -8.13 -11.32 16.65
CA LEU A 50 -6.87 -10.56 16.60
C LEU A 50 -5.75 -11.32 17.30
N ASP A 51 -4.55 -11.25 16.73
CA ASP A 51 -3.36 -11.86 17.34
C ASP A 51 -2.94 -11.14 18.62
N THR A 52 -3.21 -9.83 18.70
CA THR A 52 -2.88 -9.00 19.86
C THR A 52 -4.13 -8.67 20.66
N ALA A 53 -4.03 -8.79 21.98
CA ALA A 53 -5.09 -8.38 22.89
C ALA A 53 -5.28 -6.85 22.85
N HIS A 54 -6.44 -6.41 22.37
CA HIS A 54 -6.81 -5.00 22.30
C HIS A 54 -7.92 -4.66 23.29
N ASN A 55 -7.89 -3.44 23.84
CA ASN A 55 -8.98 -2.96 24.68
C ASN A 55 -10.26 -2.80 23.86
N TYR A 56 -11.38 -3.32 24.37
CA TYR A 56 -12.69 -3.26 23.72
C TYR A 56 -13.07 -1.85 23.22
N LYS A 57 -12.89 -0.83 24.05
CA LYS A 57 -13.26 0.55 23.72
C LYS A 57 -12.37 1.13 22.62
N THR A 58 -11.10 0.71 22.57
CA THR A 58 -10.18 1.10 21.49
C THR A 58 -10.64 0.49 20.17
N VAL A 59 -10.93 -0.82 20.14
CA VAL A 59 -11.45 -1.49 18.94
C VAL A 59 -12.75 -0.85 18.49
N MET A 60 -13.72 -0.69 19.39
CA MET A 60 -15.00 -0.01 19.11
C MET A 60 -14.80 1.38 18.50
N THR A 61 -13.85 2.17 19.03
CA THR A 61 -13.58 3.53 18.52
C THR A 61 -12.99 3.48 17.10
N VAL A 62 -12.09 2.54 16.82
CA VAL A 62 -11.49 2.41 15.48
C VAL A 62 -12.50 1.87 14.47
N LEU A 63 -13.34 0.91 14.87
CA LEU A 63 -14.42 0.42 14.02
C LEU A 63 -15.38 1.55 13.63
N ASN A 64 -15.75 2.43 14.56
CA ASN A 64 -16.59 3.58 14.24
C ASN A 64 -15.89 4.55 13.26
N ARG A 65 -14.58 4.75 13.38
CA ARG A 65 -13.81 5.55 12.40
C ARG A 65 -13.79 4.89 11.01
N LEU A 66 -13.72 3.56 10.95
CA LEU A 66 -13.80 2.82 9.69
C LEU A 66 -15.20 2.90 9.06
N VAL A 67 -16.25 3.00 9.88
CA VAL A 67 -17.61 3.32 9.42
C VAL A 67 -17.68 4.74 8.87
N ASP A 68 -17.12 5.74 9.57
CA ASP A 68 -17.07 7.12 9.09
C ASP A 68 -16.29 7.25 7.77
N LYS A 69 -15.28 6.38 7.57
CA LYS A 69 -14.51 6.24 6.32
C LYS A 69 -15.24 5.44 5.23
N LEU A 70 -16.46 4.95 5.50
CA LEU A 70 -17.27 4.11 4.62
C LEU A 70 -16.61 2.78 4.22
N LEU A 71 -15.64 2.30 5.00
CA LEU A 71 -15.00 0.99 4.79
C LEU A 71 -15.75 -0.14 5.49
N LEU A 72 -16.49 0.21 6.55
CA LEU A 72 -17.36 -0.71 7.27
C LEU A 72 -18.80 -0.18 7.29
N GLY A 73 -19.74 -1.10 7.20
CA GLY A 73 -21.13 -0.91 7.61
C GLY A 73 -21.32 -1.48 9.01
N ARG A 74 -22.41 -1.06 9.66
CA ARG A 74 -22.86 -1.71 10.89
C ARG A 74 -24.36 -1.85 10.92
N SER A 75 -24.84 -2.95 11.48
CA SER A 75 -26.25 -3.17 11.80
C SER A 75 -26.38 -3.40 13.30
N LEU A 76 -27.52 -3.01 13.86
CA LEU A 76 -27.85 -3.35 15.24
C LEU A 76 -28.53 -4.72 15.25
N ASP A 77 -27.98 -5.66 16.01
CA ASP A 77 -28.59 -6.96 16.27
C ASP A 77 -28.72 -7.16 17.78
N GLY A 78 -29.96 -7.23 18.26
CA GLY A 78 -30.30 -7.21 19.68
C GLY A 78 -29.78 -5.94 20.38
N ARG A 79 -28.70 -6.09 21.16
CA ARG A 79 -28.08 -5.00 21.95
C ARG A 79 -26.67 -4.64 21.49
N ALA A 80 -26.18 -5.24 20.41
CA ALA A 80 -24.80 -5.05 19.94
C ALA A 80 -24.76 -4.68 18.46
N TYR A 81 -23.83 -3.80 18.10
CA TYR A 81 -23.51 -3.55 16.70
C TYR A 81 -22.68 -4.68 16.13
N HIS A 82 -23.06 -5.12 14.94
CA HIS A 82 -22.29 -6.04 14.10
C HIS A 82 -21.77 -5.28 12.89
N TYR A 83 -20.48 -5.44 12.62
CA TYR A 83 -19.75 -4.74 11.58
C TYR A 83 -19.49 -5.67 10.41
N PHE A 84 -19.55 -5.12 9.19
CA PHE A 84 -19.28 -5.84 7.96
C PHE A 84 -18.54 -4.94 6.96
N ALA A 85 -17.72 -5.52 6.09
CA ALA A 85 -17.02 -4.76 5.06
C ALA A 85 -18.01 -4.24 4.00
N THR A 86 -17.88 -2.98 3.60
CA THR A 86 -18.67 -2.38 2.50
C THR A 86 -18.07 -2.69 1.14
N GLU A 87 -16.79 -3.03 1.09
CA GLU A 87 -16.07 -3.42 -0.11
C GLU A 87 -15.10 -4.59 0.17
N SER A 88 -14.74 -5.32 -0.88
CA SER A 88 -13.78 -6.42 -0.77
C SER A 88 -12.35 -5.91 -0.58
N ARG A 89 -11.50 -6.75 0.03
CA ARG A 89 -10.06 -6.49 0.16
C ARG A 89 -9.40 -6.14 -1.18
N GLN A 90 -9.78 -6.86 -2.23
CA GLN A 90 -9.25 -6.64 -3.58
C GLN A 90 -9.69 -5.29 -4.15
N SER A 91 -10.95 -4.89 -3.97
CA SER A 91 -11.45 -3.57 -4.36
C SER A 91 -10.70 -2.45 -3.64
N PHE A 92 -10.52 -2.59 -2.33
CA PHE A 92 -9.77 -1.63 -1.54
C PHE A 92 -8.33 -1.47 -2.06
N LEU A 93 -7.61 -2.58 -2.21
CA LEU A 93 -6.22 -2.55 -2.70
C LEU A 93 -6.10 -1.97 -4.12
N ARG A 94 -7.06 -2.29 -5.00
CA ARG A 94 -7.12 -1.70 -6.35
C ARG A 94 -7.23 -0.19 -6.29
N SER A 95 -8.15 0.34 -5.48
CA SER A 95 -8.33 1.79 -5.34
C SER A 95 -7.09 2.50 -4.78
N VAL A 96 -6.35 1.82 -3.89
CA VAL A 96 -5.12 2.36 -3.31
C VAL A 96 -4.05 2.42 -4.39
N ALA A 97 -3.91 1.37 -5.19
CA ALA A 97 -2.99 1.34 -6.31
C ALA A 97 -3.32 2.42 -7.37
N GLU A 98 -4.60 2.55 -7.75
CA GLU A 98 -5.06 3.57 -8.69
C GLU A 98 -4.76 4.99 -8.18
N GLY A 99 -5.05 5.28 -6.91
CA GLY A 99 -4.73 6.57 -6.30
C GLY A 99 -3.22 6.83 -6.21
N LEU A 100 -2.41 5.82 -5.89
CA LEU A 100 -0.96 5.94 -5.84
C LEU A 100 -0.37 6.25 -7.21
N VAL A 101 -0.82 5.56 -8.25
CA VAL A 101 -0.38 5.80 -9.63
C VAL A 101 -0.81 7.19 -10.08
N SER A 102 -2.06 7.59 -9.78
CA SER A 102 -2.58 8.92 -10.08
C SER A 102 -1.72 10.00 -9.42
N ASP A 103 -1.46 9.89 -8.11
CA ASP A 103 -0.65 10.85 -7.36
C ASP A 103 0.79 10.93 -7.92
N TYR A 104 1.38 9.79 -8.27
CA TYR A 104 2.72 9.72 -8.86
C TYR A 104 2.78 10.43 -10.22
N VAL A 105 1.84 10.12 -11.13
CA VAL A 105 1.80 10.73 -12.46
C VAL A 105 1.52 12.23 -12.37
N ASN A 106 0.66 12.67 -11.45
CA ASN A 106 0.38 14.09 -11.23
C ASN A 106 1.61 14.83 -10.70
N LEU A 107 2.45 14.19 -9.87
CA LEU A 107 3.63 14.81 -9.29
C LEU A 107 4.81 14.87 -10.27
N TYR A 108 4.99 13.85 -11.11
CA TYR A 108 6.18 13.70 -11.97
C TYR A 108 5.90 13.86 -13.48
N GLY A 109 4.65 14.11 -13.86
CA GLY A 109 4.21 14.33 -15.24
C GLY A 109 3.93 13.04 -16.03
N GLY A 110 3.25 13.17 -17.18
CA GLY A 110 2.72 12.03 -17.96
C GLY A 110 3.77 11.01 -18.43
N SER A 111 5.01 11.45 -18.69
CA SER A 111 6.11 10.55 -19.09
C SER A 111 6.57 9.62 -17.95
N SER A 112 6.26 9.96 -16.70
CA SER A 112 6.65 9.14 -15.53
C SER A 112 5.94 7.78 -15.48
N ALA A 113 4.75 7.68 -16.08
CA ALA A 113 3.98 6.44 -16.13
C ALA A 113 4.75 5.31 -16.84
N GLN A 114 5.48 5.63 -17.91
CA GLN A 114 6.26 4.64 -18.66
C GLN A 114 7.43 4.08 -17.83
N PHE A 115 8.12 4.94 -17.06
CA PHE A 115 9.18 4.51 -16.17
C PHE A 115 8.66 3.63 -15.03
N LEU A 116 7.47 3.94 -14.50
CA LEU A 116 6.81 3.10 -13.50
C LEU A 116 6.40 1.73 -14.08
N ALA A 117 5.85 1.71 -15.29
CA ALA A 117 5.49 0.47 -15.98
C ALA A 117 6.70 -0.44 -16.21
N ASP A 118 7.81 0.13 -16.72
CA ASP A 118 9.07 -0.59 -16.95
C ASP A 118 9.67 -1.14 -15.64
N ALA A 119 9.59 -0.36 -14.55
CA ALA A 119 10.03 -0.81 -13.23
C ALA A 119 9.19 -1.96 -12.66
N ILE A 120 7.87 -1.95 -12.90
CA ILE A 120 6.97 -3.04 -12.48
C ILE A 120 7.28 -4.31 -13.27
N ASP A 121 7.44 -4.22 -14.59
CA ASP A 121 7.75 -5.36 -15.47
C ASP A 121 9.08 -6.02 -15.08
N THR A 122 10.10 -5.21 -14.78
CA THR A 122 11.41 -5.69 -14.30
C THR A 122 11.34 -6.45 -12.96
N LYS A 123 10.33 -6.17 -12.13
CA LYS A 123 10.18 -6.73 -10.78
C LYS A 123 9.20 -7.89 -10.70
N GLN A 124 8.36 -8.09 -11.71
CA GLN A 124 7.60 -9.32 -11.81
C GLN A 124 8.58 -10.43 -12.23
N PRO A 125 8.79 -11.50 -11.43
CA PRO A 125 9.41 -12.68 -11.97
C PRO A 125 8.55 -13.08 -13.16
N ARG A 126 9.14 -13.08 -14.37
CA ARG A 126 8.51 -13.66 -15.56
C ARG A 126 7.91 -14.98 -15.10
N ASN A 127 6.60 -15.15 -15.25
CA ASN A 127 5.92 -16.35 -14.78
C ASN A 127 6.46 -17.50 -15.64
N THR A 128 7.52 -18.17 -15.19
CA THR A 128 8.26 -19.19 -15.96
C THR A 128 7.43 -20.46 -16.19
N LEU A 129 6.19 -20.49 -15.72
CA LEU A 129 5.24 -21.58 -15.97
C LEU A 129 4.61 -21.51 -17.36
N ASP A 130 4.64 -20.35 -18.04
CA ASP A 130 4.20 -20.24 -19.44
C ASP A 130 5.36 -20.48 -20.44
N ASP A 131 6.61 -20.40 -19.97
CA ASP A 131 7.83 -20.47 -20.80
C ASP A 131 8.52 -21.85 -20.81
N GLU A 132 8.09 -22.80 -19.98
CA GLU A 132 8.76 -24.12 -19.86
C GLU A 132 8.63 -24.98 -21.14
N HIS A 133 7.73 -24.62 -22.07
CA HIS A 133 7.63 -25.27 -23.38
C HIS A 133 8.28 -24.48 -24.52
N ALA A 134 8.72 -23.23 -24.31
CA ALA A 134 9.12 -22.34 -25.41
C ALA A 134 10.64 -22.14 -25.56
N ASN A 135 11.47 -22.35 -24.53
CA ASN A 135 12.89 -21.92 -24.57
C ASN A 135 13.93 -22.98 -24.15
N PHE A 136 13.66 -24.27 -24.40
CA PHE A 136 14.62 -25.35 -24.12
C PHE A 136 15.91 -25.30 -24.99
N TRP A 137 15.97 -24.54 -26.09
CA TRP A 137 17.15 -24.46 -26.97
C TRP A 137 18.05 -23.21 -26.83
N ASP A 138 17.84 -22.30 -25.86
CA ASP A 138 18.67 -21.09 -25.72
C ASP A 138 19.70 -21.16 -24.57
N TYR A 139 20.44 -22.28 -24.46
CA TYR A 139 21.58 -22.38 -23.54
C TYR A 139 22.85 -21.82 -24.20
N GLY A 140 22.91 -20.49 -24.38
CA GLY A 140 24.03 -19.87 -25.08
C GLY A 140 24.02 -18.34 -25.18
N ARG A 141 23.78 -17.59 -24.08
CA ARG A 141 24.11 -16.15 -24.07
C ARG A 141 24.44 -15.56 -22.68
N GLU A 142 25.64 -15.86 -22.23
CA GLU A 142 26.66 -14.91 -21.74
C GLU A 142 26.32 -13.85 -20.64
N SER A 143 26.62 -14.27 -19.41
CA SER A 143 27.28 -13.60 -18.28
C SER A 143 27.97 -12.21 -18.46
N LYS A 144 27.24 -11.12 -18.73
CA LYS A 144 27.81 -9.74 -18.66
C LYS A 144 26.97 -8.63 -17.98
N ASN A 145 26.09 -8.93 -17.02
CA ASN A 145 25.29 -7.88 -16.36
C ASN A 145 25.26 -7.88 -14.81
N LEU A 146 26.27 -8.46 -14.14
CA LEU A 146 26.28 -8.55 -12.67
C LEU A 146 27.03 -7.43 -11.90
N GLN A 147 27.45 -6.32 -12.53
CA GLN A 147 28.16 -5.23 -11.80
C GLN A 147 27.47 -3.86 -11.80
N LYS A 148 26.50 -3.58 -12.69
CA LYS A 148 25.83 -2.26 -12.72
C LYS A 148 24.61 -2.11 -11.79
N ASN A 149 24.07 -3.22 -11.26
CA ASN A 149 22.78 -3.23 -10.55
C ASN A 149 22.90 -3.06 -9.02
N SER A 150 24.12 -3.01 -8.46
CA SER A 150 24.31 -2.94 -7.01
C SER A 150 23.87 -1.60 -6.41
N LEU A 151 24.15 -0.47 -7.07
CA LEU A 151 23.78 0.86 -6.56
C LEU A 151 22.27 1.13 -6.62
N ILE A 152 21.61 0.75 -7.71
CA ILE A 152 20.15 0.94 -7.87
C ILE A 152 19.39 0.09 -6.84
N THR A 153 19.86 -1.14 -6.58
CA THR A 153 19.27 -2.03 -5.57
C THR A 153 19.41 -1.44 -4.16
N LEU A 154 20.55 -0.83 -3.84
CA LEU A 154 20.77 -0.18 -2.54
C LEU A 154 19.91 1.06 -2.37
N VAL A 155 19.74 1.89 -3.41
CA VAL A 155 18.89 3.09 -3.35
C VAL A 155 17.41 2.71 -3.17
N LEU A 156 16.91 1.71 -3.88
CA LEU A 156 15.53 1.23 -3.72
C LEU A 156 15.30 0.58 -2.35
N ALA A 157 16.24 -0.23 -1.85
CA ALA A 157 16.16 -0.80 -0.51
C ALA A 157 16.18 0.29 0.57
N ALA A 158 16.99 1.34 0.40
CA ALA A 158 17.02 2.49 1.30
C ALA A 158 15.69 3.26 1.31
N LEU A 159 15.06 3.46 0.14
CA LEU A 159 13.74 4.12 0.04
C LEU A 159 12.64 3.29 0.72
N ILE A 160 12.64 1.95 0.52
CA ILE A 160 11.71 1.04 1.18
C ILE A 160 11.91 1.08 2.71
N LEU A 161 13.15 1.08 3.18
CA LEU A 161 13.47 1.19 4.61
C LEU A 161 13.09 2.55 5.20
N GLN A 162 13.23 3.64 4.44
CA GLN A 162 12.78 4.97 4.85
C GLN A 162 11.26 5.04 5.03
N VAL A 163 10.51 4.42 4.12
CA VAL A 163 9.05 4.32 4.21
C VAL A 163 8.63 3.47 5.43
N ILE A 164 9.26 2.32 5.64
CA ILE A 164 8.97 1.44 6.80
C ILE A 164 9.33 2.12 8.12
N SER A 165 10.50 2.77 8.20
CA SER A 165 10.96 3.51 9.38
C SER A 165 10.07 4.73 9.68
N SER A 166 9.54 5.39 8.65
CA SER A 166 8.59 6.49 8.81
C SER A 166 7.24 6.05 9.39
N ILE A 167 6.83 4.80 9.15
CA ILE A 167 5.56 4.25 9.66
C ILE A 167 5.70 3.77 11.11
N PHE A 168 6.90 3.37 11.53
CA PHE A 168 7.13 2.76 12.86
C PHE A 168 7.78 3.65 13.92
N ARG A 169 8.09 4.94 13.67
CA ARG A 169 8.70 5.82 14.69
C ARG A 169 7.82 5.93 15.95
N PRO A 170 8.22 5.38 17.11
CA PRO A 170 7.45 5.50 18.34
C PRO A 170 7.57 6.92 18.89
N ARG A 171 6.43 7.54 19.24
CA ARG A 171 6.39 8.84 19.92
C ARG A 171 7.09 8.75 21.28
N LYS A 172 8.26 9.39 21.39
CA LYS A 172 8.99 9.57 22.66
C LYS A 172 8.11 10.39 23.61
N LYS A 173 7.64 9.79 24.71
CA LYS A 173 6.93 10.53 25.77
C LYS A 173 7.89 11.56 26.37
N ARG A 174 7.54 12.85 26.28
CA ARG A 174 8.19 13.90 27.07
C ARG A 174 7.82 13.67 28.54
N LYS A 175 8.84 13.63 29.40
CA LYS A 175 8.72 13.70 30.86
C LYS A 175 8.23 15.08 31.26
#